data_AF-A0A8D8ILC4-F1
#
_entry.id   AF-A0A8D8ILC4-F1
#
_cell.length_a   1.000
_cell.length_b   1.000
_cell.length_c   1.000
_cell.angle_alpha   90.00
_cell.angle_beta   90.00
_cell.angle_gamma   90.00
#
_symmetry.space_group_name_H-M   'P 1'
#
loop_
_entity.id
_entity.type
_entity.pdbx_description
1 polymer ?
#
loop_
_entity_poly.entity_id
_entity_poly.type
_entity_poly.pdbx_seq_one_letter_code
_entity_poly.pdbx_strand_id
1 'polypeptide(L)'
;MRDIAARICRDYLTGAWKTIPAEDLQLRRISGGLSNFLYYVSLPEDHQQRSDTPRSNYSSGRSSSKRARKDSYSSMLEPKEVMLRIYGQTHGEHALETMLT
;
A
#
# COMPACT_ATOMS: atom_id res chain seq x y z
N MET A 1 3.93 -2.31 14.85
CA MET A 1 3.84 -3.27 13.70
C MET A 1 3.58 -2.57 12.37
N ARG A 2 2.64 -1.60 12.30
CA ARG A 2 2.33 -0.87 11.07
C ARG A 2 3.51 -0.08 10.50
N ASP A 3 4.30 0.56 11.36
CA ASP A 3 5.53 1.27 10.96
C ASP A 3 6.59 0.35 10.37
N ILE A 4 6.71 -0.86 10.93
CA ILE A 4 7.64 -1.89 10.44
C ILE A 4 7.19 -2.38 9.06
N ALA A 5 5.89 -2.68 8.91
CA ALA A 5 5.32 -3.06 7.62
C ALA A 5 5.50 -1.96 6.57
N ALA A 6 5.27 -0.69 6.93
CA ALA A 6 5.51 0.46 6.07
C ALA A 6 6.97 0.57 5.65
N ARG A 7 7.91 0.40 6.59
CA ARG A 7 9.34 0.42 6.30
C ARG A 7 9.74 -0.70 5.32
N ILE A 8 9.31 -1.93 5.58
CA ILE A 8 9.56 -3.08 4.69
C ILE A 8 8.97 -2.79 3.30
N CYS A 9 7.73 -2.33 3.20
CA CYS A 9 7.12 -1.96 1.92
C CYS A 9 7.91 -0.87 1.19
N ARG A 10 8.42 0.16 1.88
CA ARG A 10 9.22 1.24 1.28
C ARG A 10 10.57 0.77 0.75
N ASP A 11 11.20 -0.16 1.45
CA ASP A 11 12.53 -0.68 1.10
C ASP A 11 12.48 -1.61 -0.12
N TYR A 12 11.40 -2.38 -0.27
CA TYR A 12 11.28 -3.42 -1.29
C TYR A 12 10.29 -3.12 -2.43
N LEU A 13 9.35 -2.18 -2.25
CA LEU A 13 8.34 -1.82 -3.25
C LEU A 13 8.61 -0.43 -3.84
N THR A 14 7.98 -0.12 -4.97
CA THR A 14 8.16 1.13 -5.71
C THR A 14 6.91 2.02 -5.69
N GLY A 15 7.07 3.25 -6.19
CA GLY A 15 6.00 4.26 -6.33
C GLY A 15 5.27 4.59 -5.05
N ALA A 16 3.94 4.42 -5.03
CA ALA A 16 3.09 4.91 -3.94
C ALA A 16 3.48 4.36 -2.57
N TRP A 17 4.05 3.14 -2.52
CA TRP A 17 4.56 2.54 -1.29
C TRP A 17 5.71 3.32 -0.65
N LYS A 18 6.49 4.08 -1.43
CA LYS A 18 7.60 4.90 -0.93
C LYS A 18 7.13 6.16 -0.24
N THR A 19 6.01 6.72 -0.67
CA THR A 19 5.52 8.04 -0.23
C THR A 19 4.37 7.96 0.77
N ILE A 20 3.63 6.86 0.81
CA ILE A 20 2.47 6.70 1.70
C ILE A 20 2.87 6.70 3.18
N PRO A 21 2.17 7.44 4.07
CA PRO A 21 2.43 7.39 5.50
C PRO A 21 1.91 6.06 6.10
N ALA A 22 2.51 5.65 7.23
CA ALA A 22 2.17 4.36 7.86
C ALA A 22 0.71 4.31 8.37
N GLU A 23 0.10 5.47 8.64
CA GLU A 23 -1.28 5.61 9.10
C GLU A 23 -2.33 5.32 8.02
N ASP A 24 -1.98 5.53 6.75
CA ASP A 24 -2.88 5.33 5.61
C ASP A 24 -2.80 3.90 5.05
N LEU A 25 -1.75 3.14 5.40
CA LEU A 25 -1.55 1.77 4.95
C LEU A 25 -2.55 0.81 5.60
N GLN A 26 -3.45 0.22 4.83
CA GLN A 26 -4.38 -0.78 5.35
C GLN A 26 -3.61 -2.04 5.76
N LEU A 27 -3.54 -2.33 7.06
CA LEU A 27 -2.83 -3.48 7.61
C LEU A 27 -3.81 -4.41 8.32
N ARG A 28 -3.82 -5.68 7.92
CA ARG A 28 -4.63 -6.73 8.54
C ARG A 28 -3.75 -7.91 8.91
N ARG A 29 -3.71 -8.25 10.19
CA ARG A 29 -3.07 -9.48 10.66
C ARG A 29 -3.91 -10.67 10.19
N ILE A 30 -3.30 -11.58 9.46
CA ILE A 30 -3.90 -12.88 9.15
C ILE A 30 -3.46 -13.83 10.27
N SER A 31 -4.40 -14.56 10.84
CA SER A 31 -4.11 -15.60 11.83
C SER A 31 -3.10 -16.58 11.24
N GLY A 32 -1.92 -16.64 11.85
CA GLY A 32 -0.85 -17.59 11.55
C GLY A 32 -0.42 -18.27 12.85
N GLY A 33 0.04 -19.50 12.74
CA GLY A 33 0.57 -20.26 13.88
C GLY A 33 1.78 -19.58 14.53
N LEU A 34 2.30 -20.16 15.61
CA LEU A 34 3.31 -19.52 16.48
C LEU A 34 4.55 -18.99 15.76
N SER A 35 4.96 -19.57 14.63
CA SER A 35 6.21 -19.18 13.92
C SER A 35 5.99 -18.33 12.67
N ASN A 36 4.75 -18.12 12.23
CA ASN A 36 4.43 -17.46 10.97
C ASN A 36 3.51 -16.27 11.22
N PHE A 37 4.09 -15.08 11.31
CA PHE A 37 3.31 -13.85 11.39
C PHE A 37 2.99 -13.40 9.97
N LEU A 38 1.72 -13.53 9.59
CA LEU A 38 1.22 -13.14 8.29
C LEU A 38 0.46 -11.81 8.40
N TYR A 39 0.84 -10.86 7.55
CA TYR A 39 0.18 -9.56 7.46
C TYR A 39 -0.21 -9.30 6.01
N TYR A 40 -1.47 -8.96 5.82
CA TYR A 40 -1.95 -8.38 4.59
C TYR A 40 -1.79 -6.86 4.67
N VAL A 41 -1.19 -6.27 3.63
CA VAL A 41 -0.96 -4.83 3.52
C VAL A 41 -1.45 -4.35 2.17
N SER A 42 -2.29 -3.32 2.15
CA SER A 42 -2.78 -2.68 0.91
C SER A 42 -2.62 -1.17 0.96
N LEU A 43 -2.42 -0.57 -0.22
CA LEU A 43 -2.55 0.86 -0.42
C LEU A 43 -4.04 1.25 -0.33
N PRO A 44 -4.38 2.45 0.16
CA PRO A 44 -5.74 2.96 0.13
C PRO A 44 -6.20 3.03 -1.32
N GLU A 45 -7.36 2.46 -1.61
CA GLU A 45 -8.01 2.65 -2.90
C GLU A 45 -8.43 4.11 -3.00
N ASP A 46 -7.79 4.85 -3.92
CA ASP A 46 -8.28 6.15 -4.34
C ASP A 46 -9.66 5.89 -4.96
N HIS A 47 -10.73 6.16 -4.20
CA HIS A 47 -12.11 6.05 -4.67
C HIS A 47 -12.41 7.14 -5.72
N GLN A 48 -11.69 7.15 -6.84
CA GLN A 48 -12.09 7.82 -8.07
C GLN A 48 -13.11 6.96 -8.83
N GLN A 49 -14.27 6.77 -8.21
CA GLN A 49 -15.52 6.44 -8.89
C GLN A 49 -16.57 7.47 -8.47
N ARG A 50 -16.44 8.69 -9.00
CA ARG A 50 -17.61 9.52 -9.34
C ARG A 50 -17.76 9.51 -10.85
N SER A 51 -18.21 8.37 -11.38
CA SER A 51 -18.82 8.29 -12.69
C SER A 51 -20.31 8.62 -12.55
N ASP A 52 -20.62 9.87 -12.25
CA ASP A 52 -21.99 10.39 -12.24
C ASP A 52 -22.01 11.79 -12.86
N THR A 53 -21.99 11.89 -14.19
CA THR A 53 -22.68 12.97 -14.92
C THR A 53 -22.83 12.60 -16.40
N PRO A 54 -24.06 12.45 -16.94
CA PRO A 54 -24.28 12.49 -18.37
C PRO A 54 -24.56 13.95 -18.78
N ARG A 55 -23.58 14.69 -19.35
CA ARG A 55 -23.91 15.91 -20.10
C ARG A 55 -22.78 16.48 -20.97
N SER A 56 -23.01 16.35 -22.28
CA SER A 56 -22.93 17.35 -23.35
C SER A 56 -21.62 18.08 -23.70
N ASN A 57 -21.32 18.03 -25.01
CA ASN A 57 -20.42 18.89 -25.77
C ASN A 57 -20.54 20.39 -25.41
N TYR A 58 -19.42 21.09 -25.19
CA TYR A 58 -18.80 22.05 -26.11
C TYR A 58 -17.63 22.81 -25.45
N SER A 59 -16.73 23.28 -26.31
CA SER A 59 -15.76 24.38 -26.16
C SER A 59 -14.35 24.09 -25.60
N SER A 60 -13.43 24.10 -26.58
CA SER A 60 -12.04 24.56 -26.56
C SER A 60 -11.61 25.36 -25.32
N GLY A 61 -10.57 24.86 -24.64
CA GLY A 61 -9.87 25.53 -23.55
C GLY A 61 -8.50 24.92 -23.35
N ARG A 62 -7.51 25.48 -24.04
CA ARG A 62 -6.09 25.12 -24.00
C ARG A 62 -5.56 25.28 -22.56
N SER A 63 -5.22 24.19 -21.88
CA SER A 63 -4.34 24.24 -20.71
C SER A 63 -3.34 23.08 -20.71
N SER A 64 -2.09 23.48 -20.54
CA SER A 64 -0.90 22.65 -20.45
C SER A 64 -1.00 21.62 -19.33
N SER A 65 -1.03 20.32 -19.67
CA SER A 65 -0.70 19.22 -18.73
C SER A 65 -0.37 17.94 -19.49
N LYS A 66 0.74 17.95 -20.24
CA LYS A 66 1.32 16.73 -20.86
C LYS A 66 2.05 15.84 -19.83
N ARG A 67 1.46 15.60 -18.66
CA ARG A 67 2.00 14.67 -17.65
C ARG A 67 1.13 13.42 -17.44
N ALA A 68 -0.17 13.48 -17.74
CA ALA A 68 -1.14 12.43 -17.37
C ALA A 68 -1.04 11.07 -18.10
N ARG A 69 -0.14 10.88 -19.07
CA ARG A 69 -0.08 9.63 -19.87
C ARG A 69 1.00 8.64 -19.44
N LYS A 70 1.98 9.05 -18.62
CA LYS A 70 3.08 8.15 -18.23
C LYS A 70 2.83 7.41 -16.92
N ASP A 71 2.03 8.00 -16.03
CA ASP A 71 1.67 7.39 -14.74
C ASP A 71 0.74 6.18 -14.89
N SER A 72 0.03 6.06 -16.02
CA SER A 72 -0.98 5.03 -16.25
C SER A 72 -0.42 3.61 -16.35
N TYR A 73 0.83 3.47 -16.82
CA TYR A 73 1.48 2.15 -16.92
C TYR A 73 2.28 1.83 -15.66
N SER A 74 2.86 2.85 -15.01
CA SER A 74 3.57 2.68 -13.75
C SER A 74 2.61 2.24 -12.63
N SER A 75 1.39 2.78 -12.60
CA SER A 75 0.35 2.38 -11.65
C SER A 75 -0.27 1.00 -11.92
N MET A 76 -0.11 0.43 -13.12
CA MET A 76 -0.51 -0.95 -13.42
C MET A 76 0.55 -1.97 -13.00
N LEU A 77 1.82 -1.57 -12.97
CA LEU A 77 2.94 -2.46 -12.63
C LEU A 77 3.19 -2.53 -11.13
N GLU A 78 2.78 -1.50 -10.38
CA GLU A 78 2.94 -1.47 -8.94
C GLU A 78 1.85 -2.30 -8.23
N PRO A 79 2.23 -3.21 -7.32
CA PRO A 79 1.25 -4.01 -6.61
C PRO A 79 0.40 -3.09 -5.73
N LYS A 80 -0.92 -3.24 -5.72
CA LYS A 80 -1.79 -2.48 -4.80
C LYS A 80 -1.92 -3.14 -3.43
N GLU A 81 -1.58 -4.42 -3.36
CA GLU A 81 -1.66 -5.27 -2.19
C GLU A 81 -0.48 -6.22 -2.13
N VAL A 82 -0.01 -6.51 -0.92
CA VAL A 82 1.09 -7.44 -0.64
C VAL A 82 0.81 -8.25 0.62
N MET A 83 1.42 -9.43 0.70
CA MET A 83 1.40 -10.27 1.89
C MET A 83 2.81 -10.35 2.49
N LEU A 84 2.97 -9.84 3.71
CA LEU A 84 4.21 -9.94 4.47
C LEU A 84 4.18 -11.20 5.32
N ARG A 85 5.25 -11.99 5.22
CA ARG A 85 5.52 -13.15 6.08
C ARG A 85 6.76 -12.87 6.89
N ILE A 86 6.59 -12.76 8.21
CA ILE A 86 7.67 -12.52 9.15
C ILE A 86 7.88 -13.81 9.93
N TYR A 87 9.09 -14.34 9.83
CA TYR A 87 9.52 -15.52 10.59
C TYR A 87 10.03 -15.08 11.95
N GLY A 88 9.54 -15.71 13.02
CA GLY A 88 9.99 -15.48 14.38
C GLY A 88 10.06 -16.79 15.16
N GLN A 89 11.12 -16.97 15.95
CA GLN A 89 11.29 -18.12 16.84
C GLN A 89 10.55 -17.81 18.15
N THR A 90 9.34 -18.34 18.32
CA THR A 90 8.49 -18.03 19.48
C THR A 90 8.79 -18.94 20.66
N HIS A 91 9.42 -18.39 21.70
CA HIS A 91 9.10 -18.77 23.07
C HIS A 91 8.30 -17.62 23.70
N GLY A 92 7.02 -17.85 23.96
CA GLY A 92 6.18 -17.01 24.82
C GLY A 92 5.69 -15.69 24.21
N GLU A 93 4.58 -15.20 24.76
CA GLU A 93 3.87 -13.96 24.44
C GLU A 93 4.68 -12.64 24.38
N HIS A 94 6.00 -12.68 24.64
CA HIS A 94 6.92 -11.53 24.61
C HIS A 94 7.96 -11.56 23.47
N ALA A 95 7.97 -12.57 22.58
CA ALA A 95 9.02 -12.72 21.57
C ALA A 95 9.13 -11.56 20.54
N LEU A 96 8.05 -10.79 20.32
CA LEU A 96 8.08 -9.62 19.43
C LEU A 96 8.67 -8.36 20.10
N GLU A 97 8.64 -8.27 21.43
CA GLU A 97 9.18 -7.12 22.17
C GLU A 97 10.70 -7.24 22.35
N THR A 98 11.22 -8.46 22.53
CA THR A 98 12.66 -8.72 22.73
C THR A 98 13.52 -8.55 21.45
N MET A 99 12.93 -8.55 20.25
CA MET A 99 13.70 -8.31 19.01
C MET A 99 13.95 -6.83 18.68
N LEU A 100 13.45 -5.89 19.49
CA LEU A 100 13.44 -4.44 19.19
C LEU A 100 14.08 -3.57 20.30
N THR A 101 15.07 -4.08 21.04
CA THR A 101 16.04 -3.28 21.80
C THR A 101 17.45 -3.58 21.30
#